data_AF-A0AA89ARA2-F1
#
_entry.id   AF-A0AA89ARA2-F1
#
_cell.length_a   1.000
_cell.length_b   1.000
_cell.length_c   1.000
_cell.angle_alpha   90.00
_cell.angle_beta   90.00
_cell.angle_gamma   90.00
#
_symmetry.space_group_name_H-M   'P 1'
#
loop_
_entity.id
_entity.type
_entity.pdbx_description
1 polymer ?
#
loop_
_entity_poly.entity_id
_entity_poly.type
_entity_poly.pdbx_seq_one_letter_code
_entity_poly.pdbx_strand_id
1 'polypeptide(L)'
;MEDSGQVTIYAVQENTYPQLGALLTQKRSVLDYILIINRIIGITYQELQLGSKVRGICFYAVNASAALFLFMLMLVVHPFVLLLDRYRRTAHHLIAKIWALSAVTPFLKIEFEGLENLPPPNTPAVYVSNHQSFLDIYALLTLGRSFKFISKTAIFLIPVIGWAMYLMGLIPLKRMDSRSHMASLKRCMDLVKKGGSVFFFPEGTRSKDGKLGDFKKGAFSIAAKARVPVVPITLIGTGKIMPAGMESTLNPGLVKVIIHQPVEGNKADILCSETRTIIAEELILVLGSSRPPDGVVDKFHARPYVIIQSWAERLELWYVRIGQNTGTNVRPATKDLDPRHTYPSDAISPSVQAALVEPFDMRLGHEPRRTRPRVLSSIR
;
A
#
# COMPACT_ATOMS: atom_id res chain seq x y z
N MET A 1 21.17 -8.12 -67.37
CA MET A 1 21.11 -9.37 -66.58
C MET A 1 21.63 -9.03 -65.20
N GLU A 2 20.71 -8.57 -64.36
CA GLU A 2 20.91 -8.31 -62.94
C GLU A 2 20.88 -9.64 -62.19
N ASP A 3 21.79 -9.81 -61.24
CA ASP A 3 21.64 -10.80 -60.17
C ASP A 3 22.08 -10.14 -58.86
N SER A 4 21.11 -9.72 -58.06
CA SER A 4 21.31 -9.24 -56.70
C SER A 4 20.31 -9.97 -55.82
N GLY A 5 20.82 -10.88 -54.99
CA GLY A 5 20.07 -11.77 -54.12
C GLY A 5 19.05 -11.04 -53.25
N GLN A 6 17.77 -11.37 -53.46
CA GLN A 6 16.68 -11.01 -52.58
C GLN A 6 16.65 -11.93 -51.36
N VAL A 7 16.81 -11.33 -50.18
CA VAL A 7 16.43 -11.94 -48.91
C VAL A 7 14.91 -12.01 -48.86
N THR A 8 14.35 -13.20 -48.95
CA THR A 8 12.92 -13.45 -48.77
C THR A 8 12.56 -13.28 -47.30
N ILE A 9 12.09 -12.08 -46.92
CA ILE A 9 11.41 -11.87 -45.65
C ILE A 9 9.99 -12.43 -45.82
N TYR A 10 9.66 -13.48 -45.06
CA TYR A 10 8.30 -13.97 -44.95
C TYR A 10 7.40 -12.83 -44.46
N ALA A 11 6.51 -12.37 -45.35
CA ALA A 11 5.46 -11.45 -45.02
C ALA A 11 4.56 -12.09 -43.96
N VAL A 12 4.68 -11.62 -42.72
CA VAL A 12 3.68 -11.88 -41.69
C VAL A 12 2.41 -11.17 -42.14
N GLN A 13 1.43 -11.99 -42.51
CA GLN A 13 0.12 -11.63 -43.00
C GLN A 13 -0.51 -10.51 -42.16
N GLU A 14 -0.65 -9.33 -42.78
CA GLU A 14 -1.02 -8.05 -42.17
C GLU A 14 -2.52 -7.96 -41.78
N ASN A 15 -3.19 -9.08 -41.51
CA ASN A 15 -4.66 -9.13 -41.53
C ASN A 15 -5.33 -9.68 -40.25
N THR A 16 -4.64 -9.76 -39.12
CA THR A 16 -5.24 -10.33 -37.90
C THR A 16 -5.92 -9.30 -37.00
N TYR A 17 -5.62 -7.99 -37.07
CA TYR A 17 -6.23 -7.00 -36.16
C TYR A 17 -6.35 -5.58 -36.77
N PRO A 18 -7.37 -5.31 -37.62
CA PRO A 18 -7.59 -3.97 -38.20
C PRO A 18 -7.85 -2.88 -37.15
N GLN A 19 -8.18 -3.25 -35.91
CA GLN A 19 -8.38 -2.30 -34.80
C GLN A 19 -7.07 -1.80 -34.18
N LEU A 20 -5.93 -2.47 -34.38
CA LEU A 20 -4.63 -2.03 -33.85
C LEU A 20 -4.04 -0.86 -34.64
N GLY A 21 -4.22 -0.83 -35.97
CA GLY A 21 -3.69 0.23 -36.83
C GLY A 21 -4.34 1.59 -36.57
N ALA A 22 -5.63 1.61 -36.22
CA ALA A 22 -6.36 2.83 -35.84
C ALA A 22 -6.00 3.34 -34.42
N LEU A 23 -5.34 2.52 -33.60
CA LEU A 23 -5.02 2.85 -32.20
C LEU A 23 -3.73 3.65 -32.05
N LEU A 24 -2.85 3.63 -33.07
CA LEU A 24 -1.52 4.26 -33.06
C LEU A 24 -1.49 5.70 -33.62
N THR A 25 -2.59 6.17 -34.23
CA THR A 25 -2.65 7.46 -34.94
C THR A 25 -3.16 8.64 -34.10
N GLN A 26 -3.51 8.43 -32.83
CA GLN A 26 -3.99 9.50 -31.93
C GLN A 26 -2.89 9.92 -30.95
N LYS A 27 -2.75 11.24 -30.66
CA LYS A 27 -1.88 11.75 -29.58
C LYS A 27 -2.34 11.15 -28.24
N ARG A 28 -1.80 9.99 -27.89
CA ARG A 28 -2.07 9.27 -26.65
C ARG A 28 -0.95 9.53 -25.64
N SER A 29 -1.30 9.55 -24.35
CA SER A 29 -0.32 9.71 -23.29
C SER A 29 0.60 8.49 -23.21
N VAL A 30 1.79 8.63 -22.62
CA VAL A 30 2.71 7.49 -22.38
C VAL A 30 2.01 6.36 -21.60
N LEU A 31 1.06 6.70 -20.73
CA LEU A 31 0.25 5.73 -19.98
C LEU A 31 -0.60 4.86 -20.90
N ASP A 32 -1.16 5.41 -21.97
CA ASP A 32 -2.00 4.65 -22.90
C ASP A 32 -1.17 3.63 -23.68
N TYR A 33 0.05 3.97 -24.07
CA TYR A 33 0.98 3.03 -24.71
C TYR A 33 1.38 1.89 -23.77
N ILE A 34 1.68 2.21 -22.51
CA ILE A 34 1.97 1.20 -21.48
C ILE A 34 0.76 0.28 -21.29
N LEU A 35 -0.46 0.83 -21.24
CA LEU A 35 -1.69 0.04 -21.11
C LEU A 35 -1.93 -0.87 -22.33
N ILE A 36 -1.65 -0.41 -23.54
CA ILE A 36 -1.76 -1.22 -24.77
C ILE A 36 -0.75 -2.37 -24.76
N ILE A 37 0.52 -2.08 -24.49
CA ILE A 37 1.58 -3.11 -24.43
C ILE A 37 1.25 -4.13 -23.34
N ASN A 38 0.87 -3.67 -22.16
CA ASN A 38 0.47 -4.56 -21.07
C ASN A 38 -0.78 -5.39 -21.41
N ARG A 39 -1.73 -4.83 -22.17
CA ARG A 39 -2.92 -5.56 -22.63
C ARG A 39 -2.56 -6.64 -23.64
N ILE A 40 -1.66 -6.36 -24.59
CA ILE A 40 -1.18 -7.36 -25.56
C ILE A 40 -0.46 -8.49 -24.81
N ILE A 41 0.47 -8.15 -23.91
CA ILE A 41 1.18 -9.11 -23.07
C ILE A 41 0.19 -9.92 -22.21
N GLY A 42 -0.77 -9.27 -21.56
CA GLY A 42 -1.76 -9.93 -20.71
C GLY A 42 -2.68 -10.90 -21.45
N ILE A 43 -3.06 -10.58 -22.70
CA ILE A 43 -3.79 -11.51 -23.57
C ILE A 43 -2.95 -12.76 -23.83
N THR A 44 -1.67 -12.59 -24.19
CA THR A 44 -0.76 -13.72 -24.42
C THR A 44 -0.57 -14.59 -23.17
N TYR A 45 -0.47 -13.99 -21.97
CA TYR A 45 -0.30 -14.74 -20.73
C TYR A 45 -1.58 -15.42 -20.22
N GLN A 46 -2.76 -14.88 -20.51
CA GLN A 46 -4.05 -15.54 -20.17
C GLN A 46 -4.33 -16.76 -21.04
N GLU A 47 -3.86 -16.77 -22.30
CA GLU A 47 -3.99 -17.93 -23.19
C GLU A 47 -3.00 -19.06 -22.86
N LEU A 48 -1.86 -18.74 -22.25
CA LEU A 48 -1.00 -19.76 -21.66
C LEU A 48 -1.67 -20.33 -20.40
N GLN A 49 -2.07 -21.60 -20.46
CA GLN A 49 -2.62 -22.41 -19.35
C GLN A 49 -1.57 -22.71 -18.25
N LEU A 50 -0.90 -21.67 -17.75
CA LEU A 50 0.09 -21.77 -16.69
C LEU A 50 -0.61 -22.10 -15.36
N GLY A 51 -0.08 -23.08 -14.63
CA GLY A 51 -0.57 -23.39 -13.28
C GLY A 51 -0.45 -22.17 -12.35
N SER A 52 -1.35 -22.06 -11.36
CA SER A 52 -1.42 -20.87 -10.48
C SER A 52 -0.13 -20.53 -9.74
N LYS A 53 0.71 -21.52 -9.45
CA LYS A 53 2.05 -21.28 -8.85
C LYS A 53 3.03 -20.66 -9.84
N VAL A 54 2.98 -21.08 -11.11
CA VAL A 54 3.86 -20.52 -12.15
C VAL A 54 3.47 -19.07 -12.43
N ARG A 55 2.16 -18.77 -12.52
CA ARG A 55 1.66 -17.39 -12.58
C ARG A 55 2.15 -16.55 -11.39
N GLY A 56 2.11 -17.11 -10.18
CA GLY A 56 2.65 -16.45 -8.99
C GLY A 56 4.14 -16.13 -9.11
N ILE A 57 4.96 -17.07 -9.59
CA ILE A 57 6.40 -16.85 -9.84
C ILE A 57 6.60 -15.74 -10.88
N CYS A 58 5.90 -15.80 -12.01
CA CYS A 58 5.97 -14.77 -13.04
C CYS A 58 5.59 -13.39 -12.49
N PHE A 59 4.53 -13.31 -11.67
CA PHE A 59 4.13 -12.07 -11.00
C PHE A 59 5.25 -11.47 -10.16
N TYR A 60 5.91 -12.26 -9.31
CA TYR A 60 7.04 -11.74 -8.52
C TYR A 60 8.26 -11.38 -9.37
N ALA A 61 8.53 -12.13 -10.45
CA ALA A 61 9.63 -11.82 -11.36
C ALA A 61 9.41 -10.48 -12.07
N VAL A 62 8.21 -10.26 -12.63
CA VAL A 62 7.82 -8.97 -13.24
C VAL A 62 7.90 -7.86 -12.20
N ASN A 63 7.37 -8.10 -11.00
CA ASN A 63 7.37 -7.12 -9.92
C ASN A 63 8.79 -6.72 -9.48
N ALA A 64 9.71 -7.67 -9.35
CA ALA A 64 11.10 -7.43 -8.97
C ALA A 64 11.87 -6.67 -10.04
N SER A 65 11.67 -7.03 -11.32
CA SER A 65 12.28 -6.34 -12.46
C SER A 65 11.83 -4.89 -12.56
N ALA A 66 10.51 -4.64 -12.44
CA ALA A 66 9.94 -3.30 -12.45
C ALA A 66 10.39 -2.47 -11.23
N ALA A 67 10.51 -3.10 -10.05
CA ALA A 67 10.88 -2.43 -8.80
C ALA A 67 12.20 -1.67 -8.91
N LEU A 68 13.25 -2.30 -9.46
CA LEU A 68 14.58 -1.70 -9.55
C LEU A 68 14.58 -0.45 -10.43
N PHE A 69 14.02 -0.56 -11.63
CA PHE A 69 13.97 0.54 -12.58
C PHE A 69 13.11 1.71 -12.07
N LEU A 70 11.90 1.41 -11.59
CA LEU A 70 10.97 2.44 -11.12
C LEU A 70 11.43 3.06 -9.80
N PHE A 71 12.11 2.32 -8.93
CA PHE A 71 12.72 2.89 -7.73
C PHE A 71 13.82 3.90 -8.06
N MET A 72 14.69 3.61 -9.03
CA MET A 72 15.68 4.59 -9.49
C MET A 72 15.02 5.87 -10.02
N LEU A 73 13.93 5.74 -10.77
CA LEU A 73 13.14 6.89 -11.20
C LEU A 73 12.53 7.67 -10.02
N MET A 74 12.05 6.97 -8.98
CA MET A 74 11.55 7.63 -7.77
C MET A 74 12.63 8.46 -7.06
N LEU A 75 13.88 8.00 -7.04
CA LEU A 75 15.01 8.73 -6.45
C LEU A 75 15.30 10.02 -7.22
N VAL A 76 15.35 9.94 -8.56
CA VAL A 76 15.59 11.11 -9.43
C VAL A 76 14.48 12.16 -9.25
N VAL A 77 13.22 11.73 -9.15
CA VAL A 77 12.07 12.62 -9.04
C VAL A 77 11.85 13.12 -7.59
N HIS A 78 12.45 12.48 -6.58
CA HIS A 78 12.18 12.78 -5.16
C HIS A 78 12.45 14.24 -4.74
N PRO A 79 13.57 14.88 -5.12
CA PRO A 79 13.83 16.28 -4.75
C PRO A 79 12.74 17.23 -5.27
N PHE A 80 12.28 17.02 -6.50
CA PHE A 80 11.19 17.81 -7.11
C PHE A 80 9.87 17.58 -6.41
N VAL A 81 9.59 16.34 -5.97
CA VAL A 81 8.38 16.05 -5.18
C VAL A 81 8.42 16.76 -3.84
N LEU A 82 9.56 16.79 -3.14
CA LEU A 82 9.67 17.49 -1.86
C LEU A 82 9.53 19.01 -1.99
N LEU A 83 9.87 19.56 -3.16
CA LEU A 83 9.76 20.99 -3.48
C LEU A 83 8.35 21.38 -3.92
N LEU A 84 7.72 20.60 -4.80
CA LEU A 84 6.49 20.97 -5.50
C LEU A 84 5.22 20.32 -4.92
N ASP A 85 5.32 19.10 -4.36
CA ASP A 85 4.17 18.33 -3.88
C ASP A 85 4.55 17.44 -2.68
N ARG A 86 5.04 18.07 -1.61
CA ARG A 86 5.61 17.39 -0.44
C ARG A 86 4.64 16.42 0.24
N TYR A 87 3.35 16.74 0.24
CA TYR A 87 2.34 16.02 1.03
C TYR A 87 1.58 14.99 0.19
N ARG A 88 1.10 15.34 -1.02
CA ARG A 88 0.38 14.37 -1.86
C ARG A 88 1.33 13.44 -2.57
N ARG A 89 2.54 13.89 -2.92
CA ARG A 89 3.56 13.09 -3.63
C ARG A 89 3.00 12.39 -4.86
N THR A 90 2.26 13.14 -5.67
CA THR A 90 1.49 12.66 -6.81
C THR A 90 2.38 11.98 -7.85
N ALA A 91 3.59 12.50 -8.09
CA ALA A 91 4.54 11.86 -9.01
C ALA A 91 5.02 10.49 -8.51
N HIS A 92 5.31 10.33 -7.20
CA HIS A 92 5.61 9.00 -6.64
C HIS A 92 4.41 8.06 -6.73
N HIS A 93 3.20 8.58 -6.53
CA HIS A 93 2.00 7.78 -6.70
C HIS A 93 1.77 7.35 -8.16
N LEU A 94 2.09 8.22 -9.13
CA LEU A 94 2.03 7.89 -10.55
C LEU A 94 3.03 6.77 -10.89
N ILE A 95 4.27 6.85 -10.39
CA ILE A 95 5.27 5.80 -10.56
C ILE A 95 4.79 4.49 -9.93
N ALA A 96 4.21 4.54 -8.72
CA ALA A 96 3.63 3.37 -8.07
C ALA A 96 2.42 2.80 -8.82
N LYS A 97 1.61 3.64 -9.47
CA LYS A 97 0.52 3.22 -10.36
C LYS A 97 1.07 2.49 -11.59
N ILE A 98 2.11 3.01 -12.23
CA ILE A 98 2.77 2.34 -13.37
C ILE A 98 3.33 0.99 -12.93
N TRP A 99 3.99 0.96 -11.78
CA TRP A 99 4.47 -0.29 -11.18
C TRP A 99 3.32 -1.26 -10.98
N ALA A 100 2.22 -0.81 -10.35
CA ALA A 100 1.09 -1.67 -10.08
C ALA A 100 0.44 -2.23 -11.35
N LEU A 101 0.23 -1.39 -12.37
CA LEU A 101 -0.27 -1.81 -13.68
C LEU A 101 0.64 -2.87 -14.32
N SER A 102 1.96 -2.64 -14.33
CA SER A 102 2.92 -3.60 -14.89
C SER A 102 2.87 -4.95 -14.18
N ALA A 103 2.64 -4.95 -12.86
CA ALA A 103 2.58 -6.17 -12.05
C ALA A 103 1.27 -6.94 -12.24
N VAL A 104 0.12 -6.26 -12.36
CA VAL A 104 -1.20 -6.91 -12.34
C VAL A 104 -1.81 -7.15 -13.72
N THR A 105 -1.63 -6.24 -14.67
CA THR A 105 -2.28 -6.35 -15.99
C THR A 105 -1.96 -7.64 -16.74
N PRO A 106 -0.76 -8.25 -16.63
CA PRO A 106 -0.48 -9.52 -17.30
C PRO A 106 -1.29 -10.71 -16.76
N PHE A 107 -1.83 -10.61 -15.54
CA PHE A 107 -2.41 -11.75 -14.82
C PHE A 107 -3.85 -11.54 -14.36
N LEU A 108 -4.31 -10.28 -14.30
CA LEU A 108 -5.53 -9.87 -13.64
C LEU A 108 -6.32 -8.93 -14.53
N LYS A 109 -7.63 -9.19 -14.63
CA LYS A 109 -8.57 -8.20 -15.14
C LYS A 109 -9.08 -7.37 -13.97
N ILE A 110 -8.96 -6.05 -14.04
CA ILE A 110 -9.48 -5.13 -13.03
C ILE A 110 -10.61 -4.32 -13.67
N GLU A 111 -11.78 -4.35 -13.05
CA GLU A 111 -12.94 -3.55 -13.42
C GLU A 111 -13.24 -2.54 -12.31
N PHE A 112 -13.54 -1.31 -12.71
CA PHE A 112 -13.90 -0.22 -11.82
C PHE A 112 -15.35 0.16 -12.02
N GLU A 113 -16.06 0.37 -10.92
CA GLU A 113 -17.44 0.87 -10.90
C GLU A 113 -17.48 2.09 -9.97
N GLY A 114 -18.20 3.16 -10.33
CA GLY A 114 -18.35 4.34 -9.48
C GLY A 114 -17.16 5.31 -9.45
N LEU A 115 -16.31 5.35 -10.49
CA LEU A 115 -15.17 6.28 -10.55
C LEU A 115 -15.58 7.76 -10.43
N GLU A 116 -16.78 8.08 -10.86
CA GLU A 116 -17.44 9.38 -10.74
C GLU A 116 -17.65 9.82 -9.28
N ASN A 117 -17.69 8.87 -8.34
CA ASN A 117 -17.86 9.15 -6.90
C ASN A 117 -16.56 9.60 -6.24
N LEU A 118 -15.42 9.50 -6.94
CA LEU A 118 -14.14 9.92 -6.40
C LEU A 118 -14.08 11.44 -6.24
N PRO A 119 -13.68 11.96 -5.07
CA PRO A 119 -13.44 13.39 -4.89
C PRO A 119 -12.44 13.94 -5.92
N PRO A 120 -12.50 15.25 -6.23
CA PRO A 120 -11.52 15.88 -7.12
C PRO A 120 -10.07 15.56 -6.70
N PRO A 121 -9.10 15.48 -7.64
CA PRO A 121 -7.74 15.00 -7.32
C PRO A 121 -7.02 15.78 -6.21
N ASN A 122 -7.42 17.03 -6.02
CA ASN A 122 -6.83 17.97 -5.07
C ASN A 122 -7.61 18.06 -3.75
N THR A 123 -8.63 17.22 -3.56
CA THR A 123 -9.45 17.22 -2.34
C THR A 123 -8.99 16.09 -1.41
N PRO A 124 -8.54 16.38 -0.18
CA PRO A 124 -8.15 15.34 0.77
C PRO A 124 -9.36 14.51 1.18
N ALA A 125 -9.17 13.20 1.30
CA ALA A 125 -10.20 12.27 1.71
C ALA A 125 -9.62 11.11 2.53
N VAL A 126 -10.48 10.42 3.27
CA VAL A 126 -10.16 9.16 3.94
C VAL A 126 -10.78 8.03 3.14
N TYR A 127 -9.95 7.23 2.48
CA TYR A 127 -10.40 6.05 1.74
C TYR A 127 -10.44 4.84 2.66
N VAL A 128 -11.48 4.02 2.52
CA VAL A 128 -11.70 2.83 3.34
C VAL A 128 -12.16 1.68 2.46
N SER A 129 -11.59 0.48 2.64
CA SER A 129 -12.12 -0.74 2.01
C SER A 129 -12.05 -1.96 2.92
N ASN A 130 -12.77 -3.01 2.53
CA ASN A 130 -12.50 -4.36 3.01
C ASN A 130 -11.09 -4.82 2.57
N HIS A 131 -10.53 -5.81 3.26
CA HIS A 131 -9.19 -6.34 2.98
C HIS A 131 -9.21 -7.86 2.86
N GLN A 132 -8.86 -8.40 1.70
CA GLN A 132 -8.88 -9.84 1.42
C GLN A 132 -7.53 -10.39 0.95
N SER A 133 -6.69 -9.56 0.32
CA SER A 133 -5.48 -10.03 -0.34
C SER A 133 -4.34 -9.03 -0.34
N PHE A 134 -3.14 -9.50 -0.63
CA PHE A 134 -2.02 -8.64 -0.98
C PHE A 134 -2.29 -7.87 -2.29
N LEU A 135 -3.08 -8.44 -3.20
CA LEU A 135 -3.46 -7.81 -4.47
C LEU A 135 -4.32 -6.56 -4.31
N ASP A 136 -4.97 -6.38 -3.16
CA ASP A 136 -5.75 -5.18 -2.84
C ASP A 136 -4.91 -3.92 -3.03
N ILE A 137 -3.64 -3.95 -2.58
CA ILE A 137 -2.73 -2.80 -2.67
C ILE A 137 -2.49 -2.43 -4.13
N TYR A 138 -2.23 -3.41 -4.99
CA TYR A 138 -2.00 -3.16 -6.40
C TYR A 138 -3.25 -2.66 -7.10
N ALA A 139 -4.41 -3.28 -6.86
CA ALA A 139 -5.68 -2.83 -7.42
C ALA A 139 -5.98 -1.37 -7.03
N LEU A 140 -5.82 -1.03 -5.76
CA LEU A 140 -6.06 0.33 -5.26
C LEU A 140 -5.05 1.34 -5.81
N LEU A 141 -3.77 1.01 -5.96
CA LEU A 141 -2.78 1.91 -6.58
C LEU A 141 -3.15 2.28 -8.03
N THR A 142 -3.92 1.43 -8.72
CA THR A 142 -4.39 1.73 -10.08
C THR A 142 -5.58 2.71 -10.15
N LEU A 143 -6.23 3.00 -9.01
CA LEU A 143 -7.40 3.89 -8.89
C LEU A 143 -7.16 5.33 -9.37
N GLY A 144 -5.89 5.77 -9.44
CA GLY A 144 -5.54 7.11 -9.93
C GLY A 144 -5.75 8.24 -8.91
N ARG A 145 -5.90 7.92 -7.62
CA ARG A 145 -5.93 8.90 -6.52
C ARG A 145 -4.70 8.73 -5.65
N SER A 146 -4.05 9.83 -5.28
CA SER A 146 -2.90 9.77 -4.38
C SER A 146 -3.35 9.69 -2.92
N PHE A 147 -3.09 8.56 -2.28
CA PHE A 147 -3.30 8.36 -0.85
C PHE A 147 -2.10 7.65 -0.22
N LYS A 148 -2.02 7.70 1.11
CA LYS A 148 -0.98 7.03 1.90
C LYS A 148 -1.57 5.86 2.68
N PHE A 149 -1.08 4.67 2.39
CA PHE A 149 -1.41 3.49 3.17
C PHE A 149 -0.73 3.52 4.53
N ILE A 150 -1.38 2.87 5.49
CA ILE A 150 -0.78 2.50 6.77
C ILE A 150 -0.23 1.08 6.62
N SER A 151 1.06 0.89 6.88
CA SER A 151 1.74 -0.40 6.64
C SER A 151 2.58 -0.85 7.84
N LYS A 152 2.82 -2.16 7.96
CA LYS A 152 3.61 -2.75 9.05
C LYS A 152 5.05 -2.22 8.98
N THR A 153 5.58 -1.72 10.09
CA THR A 153 6.96 -1.17 10.15
C THR A 153 8.01 -2.13 9.61
N ALA A 154 7.86 -3.45 9.84
CA ALA A 154 8.79 -4.46 9.33
C ALA A 154 8.91 -4.47 7.79
N ILE A 155 7.87 -4.08 7.05
CA ILE A 155 7.89 -4.06 5.58
C ILE A 155 8.81 -2.93 5.07
N PHE A 156 8.96 -1.85 5.84
CA PHE A 156 9.89 -0.76 5.49
C PHE A 156 11.36 -1.19 5.52
N LEU A 157 11.68 -2.34 6.14
CA LEU A 157 13.05 -2.88 6.20
C LEU A 157 13.42 -3.67 4.94
N ILE A 158 12.45 -4.00 4.08
CA ILE A 158 12.72 -4.72 2.83
C ILE A 158 13.39 -3.74 1.85
N PRO A 159 14.60 -4.04 1.34
CA PRO A 159 15.27 -3.15 0.39
C PRO A 159 14.41 -2.90 -0.85
N VAL A 160 14.57 -1.72 -1.46
CA VAL A 160 13.80 -1.24 -2.62
C VAL A 160 12.31 -1.03 -2.31
N ILE A 161 11.58 -2.06 -1.88
CA ILE A 161 10.15 -1.98 -1.53
C ILE A 161 9.92 -1.01 -0.37
N GLY A 162 10.59 -1.23 0.77
CA GLY A 162 10.45 -0.42 1.96
C GLY A 162 10.93 1.02 1.76
N TRP A 163 11.99 1.20 0.97
CA TRP A 163 12.47 2.52 0.57
C TRP A 163 11.48 3.23 -0.36
N ALA A 164 10.92 2.54 -1.35
CA ALA A 164 9.85 3.09 -2.19
C ALA A 164 8.63 3.50 -1.35
N MET A 165 8.22 2.67 -0.38
CA MET A 165 7.14 3.01 0.55
C MET A 165 7.46 4.28 1.35
N TYR A 166 8.70 4.45 1.79
CA TYR A 166 9.16 5.68 2.46
C TYR A 166 9.09 6.90 1.54
N LEU A 167 9.58 6.78 0.30
CA LEU A 167 9.53 7.85 -0.71
C LEU A 167 8.09 8.21 -1.06
N MET A 168 7.18 7.23 -1.15
CA MET A 168 5.75 7.46 -1.35
C MET A 168 5.07 8.14 -0.16
N GLY A 169 5.65 8.06 1.04
CA GLY A 169 5.11 8.66 2.26
C GLY A 169 4.10 7.78 2.98
N LEU A 170 4.21 6.45 2.85
CA LEU A 170 3.39 5.53 3.62
C LEU A 170 3.66 5.67 5.11
N ILE A 171 2.65 5.38 5.92
CA ILE A 171 2.68 5.62 7.36
C ILE A 171 2.99 4.30 8.07
N PRO A 172 4.14 4.16 8.76
CA PRO A 172 4.49 2.92 9.45
C PRO A 172 3.67 2.74 10.73
N LEU A 173 3.30 1.48 10.99
CA LEU A 173 2.57 1.05 12.17
C LEU A 173 3.15 -0.24 12.74
N LYS A 174 3.51 -0.22 14.02
CA LYS A 174 3.77 -1.42 14.81
C LYS A 174 2.46 -1.87 15.46
N ARG A 175 1.94 -3.02 15.01
CA ARG A 175 0.72 -3.61 15.59
C ARG A 175 0.99 -4.02 17.05
N MET A 176 -0.06 -4.07 17.87
CA MET A 176 -0.01 -4.32 19.32
C MET A 176 0.75 -3.28 20.16
N ASP A 177 1.26 -2.19 19.55
CA ASP A 177 1.86 -1.07 20.26
C ASP A 177 0.90 0.12 20.25
N SER A 178 0.33 0.46 21.41
CA SER A 178 -0.61 1.57 21.55
C SER A 178 0.02 2.93 21.20
N ARG A 179 1.30 3.15 21.56
CA ARG A 179 2.01 4.39 21.24
C ARG A 179 2.21 4.50 19.73
N SER A 180 2.59 3.41 19.08
CA SER A 180 2.73 3.38 17.61
C SER A 180 1.40 3.63 16.90
N HIS A 181 0.29 3.08 17.39
CA HIS A 181 -1.04 3.37 16.82
C HIS A 181 -1.38 4.85 16.93
N MET A 182 -1.23 5.45 18.12
CA MET A 182 -1.52 6.87 18.32
C MET A 182 -0.64 7.77 17.44
N ALA A 183 0.65 7.46 17.34
CA ALA A 183 1.59 8.17 16.47
C ALA A 183 1.19 8.08 14.99
N SER A 184 0.74 6.90 14.52
CA SER A 184 0.26 6.75 13.14
C SER A 184 -0.98 7.58 12.87
N LEU A 185 -1.96 7.60 13.79
CA LEU A 185 -3.19 8.38 13.64
C LEU A 185 -2.90 9.88 13.64
N LYS A 186 -1.96 10.34 14.48
CA LYS A 186 -1.49 11.74 14.47
C LYS A 186 -0.87 12.10 13.11
N ARG A 187 0.00 11.25 12.56
CA ARG A 187 0.59 11.48 11.23
C ARG A 187 -0.46 11.51 10.13
N CYS A 188 -1.46 10.61 10.17
CA CYS A 188 -2.57 10.64 9.23
C CYS A 188 -3.36 11.95 9.33
N MET A 189 -3.68 12.40 10.55
CA MET A 189 -4.37 13.67 10.79
C MET A 189 -3.60 14.86 10.23
N ASP A 190 -2.30 14.95 10.52
CA ASP A 190 -1.45 16.03 10.05
C ASP A 190 -1.34 16.03 8.52
N LEU A 191 -1.25 14.86 7.90
CA LEU A 191 -1.21 14.71 6.45
C LEU A 191 -2.51 15.16 5.78
N VAL A 192 -3.66 14.74 6.33
CA VAL A 192 -4.98 15.11 5.82
C VAL A 192 -5.21 16.62 5.90
N LYS A 193 -4.85 17.23 7.03
CA LYS A 193 -4.90 18.69 7.21
C LYS A 193 -4.01 19.46 6.23
N LYS A 194 -2.93 18.83 5.75
CA LYS A 194 -1.99 19.40 4.77
C LYS A 194 -2.39 19.07 3.32
N GLY A 195 -3.61 18.58 3.10
CA GLY A 195 -4.18 18.33 1.78
C GLY A 195 -3.81 17.00 1.15
N GLY A 196 -3.21 16.07 1.92
CA GLY A 196 -3.00 14.68 1.49
C GLY A 196 -4.18 13.78 1.81
N SER A 197 -4.24 12.61 1.20
CA SER A 197 -5.26 11.58 1.51
C SER A 197 -4.63 10.36 2.16
N VAL A 198 -5.44 9.60 2.88
CA VAL A 198 -5.02 8.39 3.60
C VAL A 198 -5.95 7.24 3.27
N PHE A 199 -5.40 6.02 3.24
CA PHE A 199 -6.15 4.81 2.95
C PHE A 199 -6.06 3.84 4.12
N PHE A 200 -7.23 3.37 4.59
CA PHE A 200 -7.34 2.43 5.69
C PHE A 200 -8.04 1.15 5.28
N PHE A 201 -7.52 0.04 5.80
CA PHE A 201 -8.28 -1.20 5.97
C PHE A 201 -8.73 -1.27 7.43
N PRO A 202 -9.95 -0.80 7.77
CA PRO A 202 -10.39 -0.63 9.15
C PRO A 202 -10.55 -1.97 9.91
N GLU A 203 -10.63 -3.11 9.21
CA GLU A 203 -10.55 -4.45 9.80
C GLU A 203 -9.19 -4.69 10.48
N GLY A 204 -8.12 -4.08 9.96
CA GLY A 204 -6.76 -4.19 10.47
C GLY A 204 -6.02 -5.49 10.09
N THR A 205 -6.71 -6.46 9.50
CA THR A 205 -6.16 -7.72 8.98
C THR A 205 -6.90 -8.14 7.72
N ARG A 206 -6.28 -9.00 6.90
CA ARG A 206 -6.94 -9.61 5.74
C ARG A 206 -7.95 -10.65 6.20
N SER A 207 -9.14 -10.63 5.64
CA SER A 207 -10.15 -11.66 5.79
C SER A 207 -9.69 -12.97 5.14
N LYS A 208 -9.85 -14.10 5.84
CA LYS A 208 -9.46 -15.43 5.36
C LYS A 208 -10.62 -16.16 4.68
N ASP A 209 -11.84 -15.86 5.07
CA ASP A 209 -13.08 -16.48 4.60
C ASP A 209 -13.90 -15.54 3.69
N GLY A 210 -13.38 -14.32 3.44
CA GLY A 210 -14.03 -13.31 2.62
C GLY A 210 -15.13 -12.52 3.35
N LYS A 211 -15.43 -12.86 4.61
CA LYS A 211 -16.41 -12.12 5.42
C LYS A 211 -15.82 -10.80 5.89
N LEU A 212 -16.68 -9.78 5.96
CA LEU A 212 -16.31 -8.45 6.45
C LEU A 212 -16.25 -8.45 7.98
N GLY A 213 -15.07 -8.12 8.52
CA GLY A 213 -14.86 -7.97 9.95
C GLY A 213 -15.43 -6.67 10.53
N ASP A 214 -15.16 -6.46 11.80
CA ASP A 214 -15.50 -5.21 12.49
C ASP A 214 -14.55 -4.08 12.10
N PHE A 215 -15.12 -2.88 11.96
CA PHE A 215 -14.36 -1.71 11.58
C PHE A 215 -13.85 -0.96 12.81
N LYS A 216 -12.55 -0.66 12.84
CA LYS A 216 -11.95 0.20 13.86
C LYS A 216 -12.22 1.67 13.56
N LYS A 217 -12.54 2.43 14.60
CA LYS A 217 -12.93 3.86 14.53
C LYS A 217 -11.83 4.85 14.11
N GLY A 218 -10.58 4.41 13.96
CA GLY A 218 -9.41 5.28 13.76
C GLY A 218 -9.49 6.14 12.49
N ALA A 219 -9.83 5.52 11.35
CA ALA A 219 -9.99 6.21 10.06
C ALA A 219 -11.10 7.27 10.13
N PHE A 220 -12.25 6.88 10.67
CA PHE A 220 -13.44 7.71 10.80
C PHE A 220 -13.27 8.87 11.78
N SER A 221 -12.48 8.67 12.84
CA SER A 221 -12.08 9.75 13.75
C SER A 221 -11.21 10.79 13.05
N ILE A 222 -10.38 10.39 12.10
CA ILE A 222 -9.60 11.32 11.29
C ILE A 222 -10.52 12.11 10.36
N ALA A 223 -11.39 11.42 9.63
CA ALA A 223 -12.35 12.04 8.72
C ALA A 223 -13.22 13.09 9.43
N ALA A 224 -13.87 12.71 10.54
CA ALA A 224 -14.74 13.58 11.32
C ALA A 224 -14.02 14.83 11.85
N LYS A 225 -12.82 14.67 12.43
CA LYS A 225 -12.05 15.79 13.00
C LYS A 225 -11.45 16.70 11.94
N ALA A 226 -11.06 16.15 10.79
CA ALA A 226 -10.52 16.91 9.67
C ALA A 226 -11.62 17.49 8.76
N ARG A 227 -12.89 17.11 8.97
CA ARG A 227 -14.04 17.46 8.13
C ARG A 227 -13.80 17.14 6.65
N VAL A 228 -13.30 15.92 6.40
CA VAL A 228 -13.11 15.39 5.04
C VAL A 228 -14.01 14.18 4.83
N PRO A 229 -14.46 13.91 3.59
CA PRO A 229 -15.31 12.77 3.31
C PRO A 229 -14.57 11.44 3.54
N VAL A 230 -15.33 10.42 3.92
CA VAL A 230 -14.92 9.03 3.85
C VAL A 230 -15.36 8.48 2.50
N VAL A 231 -14.47 7.85 1.75
CA VAL A 231 -14.80 7.20 0.47
C VAL A 231 -14.79 5.69 0.68
N PRO A 232 -15.96 5.03 0.77
CA PRO A 232 -16.05 3.59 0.88
C PRO A 232 -15.70 2.94 -0.47
N ILE A 233 -14.92 1.86 -0.42
CA ILE A 233 -14.56 1.05 -1.59
C ILE A 233 -14.79 -0.42 -1.25
N THR A 234 -15.50 -1.13 -2.11
CA THR A 234 -15.66 -2.59 -2.01
C THR A 234 -14.71 -3.27 -3.00
N LEU A 235 -13.86 -4.16 -2.48
CA LEU A 235 -12.95 -5.01 -3.25
C LEU A 235 -13.50 -6.44 -3.31
N ILE A 236 -13.64 -6.96 -4.52
CA ILE A 236 -14.15 -8.31 -4.77
C ILE A 236 -13.17 -9.09 -5.64
N GLY A 237 -13.00 -10.37 -5.32
CA GLY A 237 -12.27 -11.34 -6.14
C GLY A 237 -10.78 -11.49 -5.78
N THR A 238 -10.16 -10.46 -5.20
CA THR A 238 -8.73 -10.49 -4.86
C THR A 238 -8.36 -11.65 -3.91
N GLY A 239 -9.21 -11.95 -2.92
CA GLY A 239 -9.01 -13.08 -2.00
C GLY A 239 -9.14 -14.46 -2.65
N LYS A 240 -9.92 -14.61 -3.73
CA LYS A 240 -10.00 -15.86 -4.51
C LYS A 240 -8.77 -16.04 -5.40
N ILE A 241 -8.28 -14.92 -5.95
CA ILE A 241 -7.14 -14.90 -6.86
C ILE A 241 -5.83 -15.16 -6.12
N MET A 242 -5.59 -14.45 -5.02
CA MET A 242 -4.44 -14.66 -4.15
C MET A 242 -4.92 -14.70 -2.69
N PRO A 243 -5.27 -15.90 -2.17
CA PRO A 243 -5.74 -16.07 -0.81
C PRO A 243 -4.71 -15.63 0.23
N ALA A 244 -5.18 -15.07 1.34
CA ALA A 244 -4.31 -14.67 2.44
C ALA A 244 -3.53 -15.88 2.99
N GLY A 245 -2.19 -15.79 3.02
CA GLY A 245 -1.32 -16.91 3.40
C GLY A 245 -0.92 -17.85 2.26
N MET A 246 -1.42 -17.62 1.05
CA MET A 246 -1.04 -18.32 -0.17
C MET A 246 -0.48 -17.34 -1.20
N GLU A 247 0.39 -16.42 -0.77
CA GLU A 247 0.86 -15.33 -1.64
C GLU A 247 1.75 -15.80 -2.79
N SER A 248 2.16 -17.07 -2.84
CA SER A 248 2.82 -17.71 -3.99
C SER A 248 1.85 -18.21 -5.08
N THR A 249 0.55 -18.16 -4.82
CA THR A 249 -0.49 -18.64 -5.72
C THR A 249 -1.18 -17.46 -6.38
N LEU A 250 -1.32 -17.52 -7.70
CA LEU A 250 -2.08 -16.56 -8.48
C LEU A 250 -3.07 -17.29 -9.38
N ASN A 251 -4.32 -17.37 -8.94
CA ASN A 251 -5.42 -17.95 -9.71
C ASN A 251 -5.94 -16.93 -10.73
N PRO A 252 -6.50 -17.36 -11.87
CA PRO A 252 -7.13 -16.43 -12.78
C PRO A 252 -8.41 -15.89 -12.14
N GLY A 253 -8.76 -14.65 -12.47
CA GLY A 253 -10.00 -14.08 -11.99
C GLY A 253 -10.14 -12.60 -12.32
N LEU A 254 -11.34 -12.12 -12.05
CA LEU A 254 -11.71 -10.72 -12.15
C LEU A 254 -11.60 -10.06 -10.76
N VAL A 255 -10.96 -8.91 -10.71
CA VAL A 255 -10.99 -8.01 -9.56
C VAL A 255 -11.98 -6.90 -9.86
N LYS A 256 -13.00 -6.75 -9.01
CA LYS A 256 -13.89 -5.58 -9.06
C LYS A 256 -13.51 -4.61 -7.94
N VAL A 257 -13.40 -3.34 -8.31
CA VAL A 257 -13.18 -2.22 -7.40
C VAL A 257 -14.39 -1.30 -7.53
N ILE A 258 -15.27 -1.33 -6.54
CA ILE A 258 -16.52 -0.57 -6.54
C ILE A 258 -16.34 0.61 -5.60
N ILE A 259 -16.42 1.83 -6.12
CA ILE A 259 -16.28 3.07 -5.37
C ILE A 259 -17.67 3.61 -5.07
N HIS A 260 -17.99 3.73 -3.79
CA HIS A 260 -19.29 4.20 -3.33
C HIS A 260 -19.34 5.72 -3.19
N GLN A 261 -20.56 6.24 -3.01
CA GLN A 261 -20.75 7.65 -2.69
C GLN A 261 -19.98 8.03 -1.42
N PRO A 262 -19.28 9.18 -1.41
CA PRO A 262 -18.58 9.63 -0.22
C PRO A 262 -19.55 9.90 0.94
N VAL A 263 -19.18 9.43 2.13
CA VAL A 263 -19.92 9.67 3.37
C VAL A 263 -19.31 10.86 4.10
N GLU A 264 -20.12 11.89 4.34
CA GLU A 264 -19.73 13.08 5.08
C GLU A 264 -20.32 13.06 6.51
N GLY A 265 -19.59 13.64 7.46
CA GLY A 265 -20.07 13.67 8.84
C GLY A 265 -19.03 14.15 9.83
N ASN A 266 -19.51 14.48 11.03
CA ASN A 266 -18.69 14.99 12.15
C ASN A 266 -18.61 14.01 13.34
N LYS A 267 -19.30 12.87 13.27
CA LYS A 267 -19.30 11.82 14.30
C LYS A 267 -18.67 10.56 13.75
N ALA A 268 -17.54 10.16 14.33
CA ALA A 268 -16.77 9.00 13.90
C ALA A 268 -17.58 7.69 13.92
N ASP A 269 -18.49 7.54 14.89
CA ASP A 269 -19.28 6.32 15.07
C ASP A 269 -20.29 6.13 13.94
N ILE A 270 -20.96 7.22 13.53
CA ILE A 270 -21.93 7.21 12.43
C ILE A 270 -21.20 6.92 11.12
N LEU A 271 -20.11 7.65 10.85
CA LEU A 271 -19.27 7.42 9.66
C LEU A 271 -18.81 5.96 9.58
N CYS A 272 -18.39 5.39 10.71
CA CYS A 272 -17.92 4.01 10.79
C CYS A 272 -19.03 3.00 10.51
N SER A 273 -20.20 3.15 11.15
CA SER A 273 -21.31 2.22 10.95
C SER A 273 -21.85 2.28 9.54
N GLU A 274 -22.07 3.49 9.00
CA GLU A 274 -22.62 3.70 7.66
C GLU A 274 -21.68 3.17 6.57
N THR A 275 -20.39 3.51 6.65
CA THR A 275 -19.38 2.99 5.71
C THR A 275 -19.30 1.47 5.74
N ARG A 276 -19.38 0.87 6.93
CA ARG A 276 -19.37 -0.60 7.06
C ARG A 276 -20.62 -1.22 6.44
N THR A 277 -21.80 -0.64 6.67
CA THR A 277 -23.06 -1.10 6.08
C THR A 277 -23.01 -1.07 4.56
N ILE A 278 -22.57 0.05 3.97
CA ILE A 278 -22.40 0.20 2.51
C ILE A 278 -21.52 -0.92 1.93
N ILE A 279 -20.35 -1.16 2.53
CA ILE A 279 -19.43 -2.20 2.05
C ILE A 279 -20.02 -3.61 2.27
N ALA A 280 -20.69 -3.84 3.39
CA ALA A 280 -21.30 -5.13 3.72
C ALA A 280 -22.44 -5.49 2.77
N GLU A 281 -23.33 -4.54 2.49
CA GLU A 281 -24.46 -4.71 1.57
C GLU A 281 -23.97 -5.02 0.16
N GLU A 282 -22.96 -4.28 -0.33
CA GLU A 282 -22.36 -4.55 -1.64
C GLU A 282 -21.76 -5.96 -1.73
N LEU A 283 -21.03 -6.39 -0.68
CA LEU A 283 -20.49 -7.75 -0.61
C LEU A 283 -21.61 -8.81 -0.62
N ILE A 284 -22.72 -8.57 0.07
CA ILE A 284 -23.87 -9.48 0.08
C ILE A 284 -24.56 -9.52 -1.28
N LEU A 285 -24.78 -8.37 -1.92
CA LEU A 285 -25.41 -8.28 -3.24
C LEU A 285 -24.61 -9.04 -4.31
N VAL A 286 -23.29 -8.85 -4.33
CA VAL A 286 -22.43 -9.54 -5.28
C VAL A 286 -22.32 -11.03 -4.97
N LEU A 287 -22.22 -11.43 -3.69
CA LEU A 287 -22.19 -12.86 -3.33
C LEU A 287 -23.54 -13.55 -3.56
N GLY A 288 -24.65 -12.85 -3.37
CA GLY A 288 -26.01 -13.35 -3.58
C GLY A 288 -26.37 -13.52 -5.05
N SER A 289 -25.90 -12.61 -5.92
CA SER A 289 -26.03 -12.73 -7.38
C SER A 289 -25.10 -13.79 -7.99
N SER A 290 -24.11 -14.28 -7.22
CA SER A 290 -23.12 -15.27 -7.66
C SER A 290 -23.48 -16.73 -7.34
N ARG A 291 -24.71 -17.06 -6.91
CA ARG A 291 -25.09 -18.48 -6.70
C ARG A 291 -24.96 -19.24 -8.03
N PRO A 292 -24.17 -20.33 -8.10
CA PRO A 292 -24.22 -21.20 -9.27
C PRO A 292 -25.59 -21.87 -9.35
N PRO A 293 -26.10 -22.22 -10.55
CA PRO A 293 -27.22 -23.15 -10.66
C PRO A 293 -26.85 -24.45 -9.94
N ASP A 294 -27.82 -25.02 -9.24
CA ASP A 294 -27.65 -26.20 -8.38
C ASP A 294 -26.76 -27.27 -9.04
N GLY A 295 -25.66 -27.67 -8.40
CA GLY A 295 -24.95 -28.89 -8.81
C GLY A 295 -23.43 -29.02 -8.67
N VAL A 296 -22.67 -28.07 -8.12
CA VAL A 296 -21.21 -28.26 -7.97
C VAL A 296 -20.74 -28.02 -6.54
N VAL A 297 -20.55 -29.12 -5.81
CA VAL A 297 -19.89 -29.14 -4.50
C VAL A 297 -18.39 -29.37 -4.72
N ASP A 298 -17.59 -28.31 -4.70
CA ASP A 298 -16.13 -28.45 -4.74
C ASP A 298 -15.58 -28.69 -3.32
N LYS A 299 -15.17 -29.93 -3.06
CA LYS A 299 -14.51 -30.34 -1.82
C LYS A 299 -13.05 -29.88 -1.83
N PHE A 300 -12.75 -28.72 -1.25
CA PHE A 300 -11.38 -28.34 -0.95
C PHE A 300 -11.00 -28.73 0.49
N HIS A 301 -10.17 -29.77 0.60
CA HIS A 301 -9.50 -30.14 1.84
C HIS A 301 -8.36 -29.15 2.16
N ALA A 302 -8.46 -28.49 3.32
CA ALA A 302 -7.41 -27.64 3.86
C ALA A 302 -6.37 -28.47 4.63
N ARG A 303 -5.08 -28.33 4.28
CA ARG A 303 -3.90 -28.62 5.13
C ARG A 303 -2.73 -27.66 4.78
N PRO A 304 -1.81 -27.35 5.71
CA PRO A 304 -1.39 -25.96 5.97
C PRO A 304 0.04 -25.57 5.52
N TYR A 305 0.16 -24.30 5.12
CA TYR A 305 1.16 -23.25 5.49
C TYR A 305 2.70 -23.45 5.50
N VAL A 306 3.38 -22.28 5.51
CA VAL A 306 4.78 -21.96 5.88
C VAL A 306 5.77 -21.74 4.72
N ILE A 307 5.76 -20.55 4.08
CA ILE A 307 7.01 -19.94 3.52
C ILE A 307 7.04 -18.40 3.70
N ILE A 308 5.91 -17.69 3.64
CA ILE A 308 5.93 -16.20 3.54
C ILE A 308 5.80 -15.48 4.90
N GLN A 309 5.06 -16.02 5.89
CA GLN A 309 5.12 -15.53 7.29
C GLN A 309 6.53 -15.64 7.88
N SER A 310 7.25 -16.66 7.43
CA SER A 310 8.55 -17.07 7.93
C SER A 310 9.65 -16.03 7.69
N TRP A 311 9.59 -15.20 6.64
CA TRP A 311 10.64 -14.19 6.38
C TRP A 311 10.54 -12.96 7.27
N ALA A 312 9.33 -12.47 7.54
CA ALA A 312 9.12 -11.34 8.44
C ALA A 312 9.38 -11.72 9.91
N GLU A 313 9.00 -12.94 10.31
CA GLU A 313 9.30 -13.50 11.64
C GLU A 313 10.79 -13.80 11.80
N ARG A 314 11.47 -14.33 10.77
CA ARG A 314 12.94 -14.51 10.78
C ARG A 314 13.70 -13.19 10.84
N LEU A 315 13.21 -12.12 10.19
CA LEU A 315 13.78 -10.77 10.32
C LEU A 315 13.56 -10.18 11.72
N GLU A 316 12.39 -10.38 12.33
CA GLU A 316 12.14 -9.98 13.72
C GLU A 316 13.03 -10.76 14.71
N LEU A 317 13.20 -12.07 14.52
CA LEU A 317 14.09 -12.90 15.32
C LEU A 317 15.58 -12.54 15.13
N TRP A 318 15.99 -12.26 13.90
CA TRP A 318 17.35 -11.80 13.58
C TRP A 318 17.63 -10.44 14.24
N TYR A 319 16.67 -9.51 14.21
CA TYR A 319 16.79 -8.21 14.88
C TYR A 319 16.89 -8.33 16.40
N VAL A 320 16.05 -9.17 17.03
CA VAL A 320 16.14 -9.48 18.47
C VAL A 320 17.51 -10.06 18.83
N ARG A 321 18.05 -10.94 17.97
CA ARG A 321 19.34 -11.60 18.19
C ARG A 321 20.53 -10.64 18.04
N ILE A 322 20.44 -9.63 17.18
CA ILE A 322 21.46 -8.57 17.08
C ILE A 322 21.41 -7.65 18.31
N GLY A 323 20.21 -7.31 18.80
CA GLY A 323 20.05 -6.50 20.01
C GLY A 323 20.58 -7.15 21.29
N GLN A 324 20.64 -8.49 21.32
CA GLN A 324 21.26 -9.25 22.42
C GLN A 324 22.79 -9.26 22.35
N ASN A 325 23.38 -9.20 21.15
CA ASN A 325 24.84 -9.15 20.96
C ASN A 325 25.46 -7.75 21.16
N THR A 326 24.65 -6.70 21.23
CA THR A 326 25.09 -5.32 21.51
C THR A 326 24.98 -4.92 22.99
N GLY A 327 24.82 -5.89 23.91
CA GLY A 327 24.89 -5.66 25.37
C GLY A 327 23.69 -4.93 25.99
N THR A 328 22.63 -4.63 25.24
CA THR A 328 21.39 -4.07 25.81
C THR A 328 20.47 -5.19 26.26
N ASN A 329 20.58 -5.53 27.54
CA ASN A 329 19.83 -6.60 28.19
C ASN A 329 18.33 -6.21 28.32
N VAL A 330 17.51 -6.56 27.33
CA VAL A 330 16.04 -6.47 27.46
C VAL A 330 15.51 -7.87 27.75
N ARG A 331 15.26 -8.16 29.02
CA ARG A 331 14.55 -9.38 29.43
C ARG A 331 13.11 -9.33 28.89
N PRO A 332 12.60 -10.39 28.24
CA PRO A 332 11.19 -10.50 27.95
C PRO A 332 10.43 -10.71 29.26
N ALA A 333 9.45 -9.85 29.55
CA ALA A 333 8.56 -10.02 30.70
C ALA A 333 7.59 -11.17 30.40
N THR A 334 7.90 -12.37 30.88
CA THR A 334 6.89 -13.40 31.15
C THR A 334 6.07 -12.94 32.35
N LYS A 335 4.85 -12.45 32.11
CA LYS A 335 3.88 -12.25 33.19
C LYS A 335 3.22 -13.58 33.48
N ASP A 336 3.65 -14.21 34.56
CA ASP A 336 2.80 -15.10 35.34
C ASP A 336 1.59 -14.29 35.84
N LEU A 337 0.40 -14.84 35.64
CA LEU A 337 -0.88 -14.29 36.08
C LEU A 337 -1.10 -14.67 37.55
N ASP A 338 -0.90 -13.73 38.48
CA ASP A 338 -1.48 -13.79 39.82
C ASP A 338 -2.74 -12.89 39.85
N PRO A 339 -3.95 -13.43 40.13
CA PRO A 339 -5.20 -12.66 40.05
C PRO A 339 -5.57 -11.87 41.30
N ARG A 340 -4.64 -11.56 42.23
CA ARG A 340 -4.98 -10.80 43.44
C ARG A 340 -3.90 -9.79 43.84
N HIS A 341 -3.92 -8.60 43.26
CA HIS A 341 -3.54 -7.37 43.99
C HIS A 341 -4.04 -6.10 43.32
N THR A 342 -4.79 -5.31 44.09
CA THR A 342 -5.23 -3.94 43.85
C THR A 342 -4.22 -2.92 44.39
N TYR A 343 -4.39 -1.65 43.97
CA TYR A 343 -3.86 -0.35 44.46
C TYR A 343 -2.80 0.36 43.58
N PRO A 344 -2.62 1.71 43.67
CA PRO A 344 -3.54 2.79 43.27
C PRO A 344 -2.81 3.89 42.44
N SER A 345 -3.46 5.04 42.28
CA SER A 345 -2.99 6.26 41.59
C SER A 345 -1.74 6.91 42.19
N ASP A 346 -1.08 7.70 41.32
CA ASP A 346 -0.11 8.78 41.59
C ASP A 346 1.37 8.42 41.84
N ALA A 347 2.20 8.65 40.80
CA ALA A 347 3.49 9.35 40.90
C ALA A 347 4.16 9.45 39.52
N ILE A 348 4.13 10.65 38.93
CA ILE A 348 4.93 11.03 37.76
C ILE A 348 6.32 11.46 38.26
N SER A 349 7.38 10.84 37.76
CA SER A 349 8.76 11.32 37.93
C SER A 349 9.18 12.22 36.76
N PRO A 350 9.65 13.47 36.98
CA PRO A 350 9.97 14.44 35.91
C PRO A 350 11.26 14.18 35.11
N SER A 351 11.97 13.06 35.29
CA SER A 351 13.30 12.86 34.68
C SER A 351 13.33 11.99 33.41
N VAL A 352 12.17 11.59 32.87
CA VAL A 352 12.09 10.80 31.61
C VAL A 352 11.56 11.61 30.43
N GLN A 353 11.21 12.88 30.66
CA GLN A 353 10.55 13.74 29.66
C GLN A 353 11.51 14.49 28.71
N ALA A 354 12.83 14.32 28.82
CA ALA A 354 13.82 15.12 28.08
C ALA A 354 14.65 14.38 27.01
N ALA A 355 14.39 13.10 26.71
CA ALA A 355 15.25 12.30 25.82
C ALA A 355 14.62 11.86 24.47
N LEU A 356 13.44 12.36 24.09
CA LEU A 356 12.75 11.90 22.87
C LEU A 356 12.22 13.00 21.95
N VAL A 357 12.75 14.22 22.06
CA VAL A 357 12.43 15.31 21.14
C VAL A 357 13.71 16.08 20.82
N GLU A 358 14.42 15.70 19.78
CA GLU A 358 15.10 16.67 18.90
C GLU A 358 15.16 16.14 17.44
N PRO A 359 14.82 16.96 16.44
CA PRO A 359 15.03 16.67 15.03
C PRO A 359 16.49 16.93 14.62
N PHE A 360 17.08 15.98 13.89
CA PHE A 360 18.44 16.05 13.35
C PHE A 360 18.51 17.16 12.27
N ASP A 361 19.07 18.33 12.61
CA ASP A 361 19.34 19.43 11.68
C ASP A 361 20.80 19.34 11.19
N MET A 362 20.99 19.27 9.89
CA MET A 362 22.29 19.04 9.25
C MET A 362 22.82 20.40 8.75
N ARG A 363 23.67 21.07 9.55
CA ARG A 363 24.44 22.24 9.08
C ARG A 363 25.92 21.90 8.94
N LEU A 364 26.41 22.10 7.73
CA LEU A 364 27.80 22.01 7.31
C LEU A 364 28.62 23.19 7.86
N GLY A 365 29.89 22.94 8.16
CA GLY A 365 30.98 23.90 7.87
C GLY A 365 31.55 24.69 9.05
N HIS A 366 32.68 24.19 9.54
CA HIS A 366 33.71 24.81 10.38
C HIS A 366 34.00 26.32 10.20
N GLU A 367 34.23 27.02 11.33
CA GLU A 367 35.44 27.85 11.53
C GLU A 367 35.84 27.92 13.03
N PRO A 368 37.14 28.09 13.36
CA PRO A 368 37.67 27.82 14.69
C PRO A 368 37.71 29.06 15.62
N ARG A 369 37.56 28.78 16.92
CA ARG A 369 37.69 29.70 18.05
C ARG A 369 39.03 30.45 18.04
N ARG A 370 38.99 31.78 18.17
CA ARG A 370 40.08 32.60 18.71
C ARG A 370 39.73 33.14 20.10
N THR A 371 40.70 32.98 20.98
CA THR A 371 40.79 33.36 22.38
C THR A 371 40.66 34.88 22.58
N ARG A 372 40.02 35.30 23.69
CA ARG A 372 40.14 36.67 24.22
C ARG A 372 40.87 36.63 25.57
N PRO A 373 41.88 37.49 25.79
CA PRO A 373 42.49 37.65 27.10
C PRO A 373 41.72 38.66 27.97
N ARG A 374 41.76 38.45 29.29
CA ARG A 374 41.47 39.46 30.32
C ARG A 374 42.53 40.56 30.27
N VAL A 375 42.15 41.81 30.58
CA VAL A 375 42.80 42.68 31.59
C VAL A 375 42.10 44.06 31.65
N LEU A 376 41.74 44.41 32.89
CA LEU A 376 41.64 45.71 33.59
C LEU A 376 41.26 47.01 32.84
N SER A 377 40.29 47.72 33.40
CA SER A 377 40.44 49.15 33.72
C SER A 377 39.54 49.55 34.88
N SER A 378 40.16 49.91 36.00
CA SER A 378 39.62 50.76 37.05
C SER A 378 39.99 52.22 36.79
N ILE A 379 39.19 53.13 37.34
CA ILE A 379 39.49 54.54 37.71
C ILE A 379 38.98 55.64 36.75
N ARG A 380 38.13 56.45 37.37
CA ARG A 380 37.65 57.82 37.12
C ARG A 380 36.55 58.05 36.10
#